data_AF-A0A2V5XCH4-F1
#
_entry.id   AF-A0A2V5XCH4-F1
#
_cell.length_a   1.000
_cell.length_b   1.000
_cell.length_c   1.000
_cell.angle_alpha   90.00
_cell.angle_beta   90.00
_cell.angle_gamma   90.00
#
_symmetry.space_group_name_H-M   'P 1'
#
loop_
_entity.id
_entity.type
_entity.pdbx_description
1 polymer ?
#
loop_
_entity_poly.entity_id
_entity_poly.type
_entity_poly.pdbx_seq_one_letter_code
_entity_poly.pdbx_strand_id
1 'polypeptide(L)'
;PLIRYSAELHQANAALRKFLYANVYYHPRVTKVNQRACEMLRKVFESYVASPHQLGEVATKRIEPEGLYRTVCDYVAGMTDRYLMEEYARITGERDALQAGPVHPNRPGD
;
A
#
# COMPACT_ATOMS: atom_id res chain seq x y z
N PRO A 1 -9.74 -14.39 -25.34
CA PRO A 1 -9.02 -14.77 -24.09
C PRO A 1 -8.80 -16.29 -24.04
N LEU A 2 -7.56 -16.73 -23.78
CA LEU A 2 -7.18 -18.15 -23.70
C LEU A 2 -7.59 -18.81 -22.36
N ILE A 3 -7.80 -18.00 -21.31
CA ILE A 3 -8.32 -18.44 -20.01
C ILE A 3 -9.66 -17.74 -19.79
N ARG A 4 -10.72 -18.52 -19.55
CA ARG A 4 -12.05 -18.00 -19.19
C ARG A 4 -12.79 -18.98 -18.29
N TYR A 5 -13.65 -18.46 -17.42
CA TYR A 5 -14.62 -19.28 -16.70
C TYR A 5 -15.68 -19.85 -17.65
N SER A 6 -16.31 -20.96 -17.25
CA SER A 6 -17.59 -21.36 -17.83
C SER A 6 -18.65 -20.28 -17.57
N ALA A 7 -19.73 -20.26 -18.34
CA ALA A 7 -20.78 -19.25 -18.20
C ALA A 7 -21.38 -19.25 -16.78
N GLU A 8 -21.61 -20.44 -16.22
CA GLU A 8 -22.15 -20.64 -14.87
C GLU A 8 -21.19 -20.08 -13.79
N LEU A 9 -19.91 -20.45 -13.86
CA LEU A 9 -18.92 -20.00 -12.89
C LEU A 9 -18.66 -18.49 -13.00
N HIS A 10 -18.74 -17.94 -14.21
CA HIS A 10 -18.66 -16.49 -14.42
C HIS A 10 -19.81 -15.76 -13.72
N GLN A 11 -21.05 -16.25 -13.84
CA GLN A 11 -22.22 -15.68 -13.16
C GLN A 11 -22.08 -15.76 -11.64
N ALA A 12 -21.65 -16.92 -11.11
CA ALA A 12 -21.41 -17.10 -9.69
C ALA A 12 -20.31 -16.16 -9.15
N ASN A 13 -19.20 -16.02 -9.87
CA ASN A 13 -18.11 -15.12 -9.49
C ASN A 13 -18.56 -13.65 -9.51
N ALA A 14 -19.36 -13.25 -10.51
CA ALA A 14 -19.92 -11.90 -10.58
C ALA A 14 -20.83 -11.59 -9.38
N ALA A 15 -21.70 -12.54 -9.00
CA ALA A 15 -22.55 -12.40 -7.82
C ALA A 15 -21.73 -12.29 -6.53
N LEU A 16 -20.70 -13.12 -6.37
CA LEU A 16 -19.78 -13.06 -5.22
C LEU A 16 -19.03 -11.73 -5.15
N ARG A 17 -18.48 -11.26 -6.28
CA ARG A 17 -17.82 -9.95 -6.35
C ARG A 17 -18.75 -8.83 -5.93
N LYS A 18 -19.99 -8.81 -6.43
CA LYS A 18 -21.00 -7.82 -6.04
C LYS A 18 -21.25 -7.83 -4.53
N PHE A 19 -21.38 -9.02 -3.94
CA PHE A 19 -21.54 -9.18 -2.49
C PHE A 19 -20.32 -8.65 -1.71
N LEU A 20 -19.10 -9.01 -2.12
CA LEU A 20 -17.87 -8.55 -1.44
C LEU A 20 -17.66 -7.03 -1.56
N TYR A 21 -17.95 -6.44 -2.72
CA TYR A 21 -17.89 -4.99 -2.86
C TYR A 21 -18.87 -4.28 -1.93
N ALA A 22 -20.13 -4.74 -1.89
CA ALA A 22 -21.16 -4.13 -1.05
C ALA A 22 -20.87 -4.27 0.46
N ASN A 23 -20.31 -5.41 0.90
CA ASN A 23 -20.25 -5.74 2.32
C ASN A 23 -18.84 -5.65 2.94
N VAL A 24 -17.78 -5.67 2.13
CA VAL A 24 -16.39 -5.72 2.62
C VAL A 24 -15.60 -4.50 2.16
N TYR A 25 -15.44 -4.32 0.84
CA TYR A 25 -14.51 -3.32 0.31
C TYR A 25 -14.93 -1.87 0.54
N TYR A 26 -16.23 -1.57 0.51
CA TYR A 26 -16.77 -0.23 0.76
C TYR A 26 -17.15 0.03 2.22
N HIS A 27 -16.79 -0.87 3.13
CA HIS A 27 -17.09 -0.65 4.54
C HIS A 27 -16.30 0.57 5.05
N PRO A 28 -16.92 1.54 5.77
CA PRO A 28 -16.28 2.81 6.16
C PRO A 28 -14.94 2.65 6.91
N ARG A 29 -14.78 1.56 7.67
CA ARG A 29 -13.52 1.22 8.34
C ARG A 29 -12.37 0.98 7.33
N VAL A 30 -12.64 0.25 6.25
CA VAL A 30 -11.65 -0.04 5.20
C VAL A 30 -11.32 1.22 4.41
N THR A 31 -12.33 2.03 4.07
CA THR A 31 -12.13 3.28 3.34
C THR A 31 -11.22 4.25 4.10
N LYS A 32 -11.41 4.41 5.42
CA LYS A 32 -10.56 5.28 6.24
C LYS A 32 -9.10 4.81 6.28
N VAL A 33 -8.88 3.50 6.41
CA VAL A 33 -7.53 2.92 6.38
C VAL A 33 -6.87 3.14 5.01
N ASN A 34 -7.60 2.92 3.91
CA ASN A 34 -7.10 3.16 2.56
C ASN A 34 -6.72 4.62 2.33
N GLN A 35 -7.57 5.57 2.74
CA GLN A 35 -7.26 7.00 2.62
C GLN A 35 -5.96 7.36 3.35
N ARG A 36 -5.80 6.87 4.58
CA ARG A 36 -4.58 7.09 5.38
C ARG A 36 -3.34 6.47 4.73
N ALA A 37 -3.45 5.25 4.20
CA ALA A 37 -2.35 4.61 3.47
C ALA A 37 -1.96 5.40 2.20
N CYS A 38 -2.93 5.92 1.46
CA CYS A 38 -2.66 6.79 0.30
C CYS A 38 -1.95 8.08 0.69
N GLU A 39 -2.29 8.69 1.82
CA GLU A 39 -1.61 9.88 2.33
C GLU A 39 -0.15 9.61 2.74
N MET A 40 0.12 8.45 3.35
CA MET A 40 1.49 8.03 3.67
C MET A 40 2.32 7.82 2.42
N LEU A 41 1.79 7.05 1.46
CA LEU A 41 2.45 6.82 0.16
C LEU A 41 2.78 8.15 -0.52
N ARG A 42 1.84 9.11 -0.52
CA ARG A 42 2.05 10.43 -1.09
C ARG A 42 3.22 11.16 -0.42
N LYS A 43 3.19 11.29 0.91
CA LYS A 43 4.25 12.00 1.67
C LYS A 43 5.63 11.36 1.50
N VAL A 44 5.69 10.03 1.53
CA VAL A 44 6.94 9.27 1.32
C VAL A 44 7.46 9.47 -0.12
N PHE A 45 6.59 9.35 -1.11
CA PHE A 45 6.92 9.58 -2.51
C PHE A 45 7.46 10.99 -2.75
N GLU A 46 6.75 12.02 -2.28
CA GLU A 46 7.15 13.43 -2.41
C GLU A 46 8.49 13.70 -1.74
N SER A 47 8.74 13.12 -0.57
CA SER A 47 10.02 13.24 0.13
C SER A 47 11.19 12.67 -0.67
N TYR A 48 11.02 11.49 -1.29
CA TYR A 48 12.08 10.90 -2.11
C TYR A 48 12.28 11.62 -3.44
N VAL A 49 11.22 12.17 -4.04
CA VAL A 49 11.36 13.04 -5.22
C VAL A 49 12.15 14.30 -4.85
N ALA A 50 11.85 14.93 -3.71
CA ALA A 50 12.55 16.11 -3.23
C ALA A 50 14.00 15.83 -2.78
N SER A 51 14.28 14.61 -2.32
CA SER A 51 15.59 14.20 -1.81
C SER A 51 15.98 12.79 -2.26
N PRO A 52 16.35 12.62 -3.55
CA PRO A 52 16.57 11.29 -4.14
C PRO A 52 17.74 10.50 -3.53
N HIS A 53 18.69 11.20 -2.91
CA HIS A 53 19.81 10.59 -2.19
C HIS A 53 19.37 9.66 -1.04
N GLN A 54 18.14 9.82 -0.55
CA GLN A 54 17.57 8.97 0.50
C GLN A 54 17.15 7.57 0.02
N LEU A 55 17.05 7.34 -1.30
CA LEU A 55 16.66 6.04 -1.87
C LEU A 55 17.77 4.96 -1.74
N GLY A 56 18.98 5.36 -1.34
CA GLY A 56 20.17 4.52 -1.34
C GLY A 56 20.81 4.42 -2.73
N GLU A 57 22.04 3.91 -2.77
CA GLU A 57 22.88 3.97 -3.98
C GLU A 57 22.31 3.18 -5.16
N VAL A 58 21.73 2.00 -4.91
CA VAL A 58 21.22 1.11 -5.97
C VAL A 58 20.07 1.76 -6.72
N ALA A 59 19.11 2.32 -5.99
CA ALA A 59 17.98 3.02 -6.59
C ALA A 59 18.43 4.35 -7.22
N THR A 60 19.30 5.12 -6.56
CA THR A 60 19.80 6.39 -7.11
C THR A 60 20.48 6.21 -8.46
N LYS A 61 21.23 5.11 -8.67
CA LYS A 61 21.86 4.78 -9.96
C LYS A 61 20.86 4.55 -11.10
N ARG A 62 19.61 4.17 -10.80
CA ARG A 62 18.55 3.97 -11.80
C ARG A 62 17.90 5.28 -12.26
N ILE A 63 18.14 6.40 -11.55
CA ILE A 63 17.55 7.71 -11.89
C ILE A 63 18.03 8.21 -13.26
N GLU A 64 19.32 8.02 -13.58
CA GLU A 64 19.88 8.46 -14.87
C GLU A 64 19.24 7.72 -16.06
N PRO A 65 19.16 6.38 -16.08
CA PRO A 65 18.57 5.66 -17.21
C PRO A 65 17.03 5.64 -17.23
N GLU A 66 16.35 5.72 -16.08
CA GLU A 66 14.89 5.50 -16.00
C GLU A 66 14.08 6.76 -15.65
N GLY A 67 14.75 7.79 -15.14
CA GLY A 67 14.13 9.03 -14.67
C GLY A 67 13.65 8.97 -13.22
N LEU A 68 13.74 10.12 -12.54
CA LEU A 68 13.47 10.26 -11.10
C LEU A 68 12.12 9.67 -10.66
N TYR A 69 11.02 10.14 -11.26
CA TYR A 69 9.68 9.72 -10.84
C TYR A 69 9.46 8.23 -11.02
N ARG A 70 10.02 7.62 -12.07
CA ARG A 70 9.87 6.19 -12.30
C ARG A 70 10.65 5.38 -11.28
N THR A 71 11.90 5.77 -11.02
CA THR A 71 12.72 5.13 -10.00
C THR A 71 12.08 5.22 -8.61
N VAL A 72 11.54 6.38 -8.23
CA VAL A 72 10.85 6.52 -6.93
C VAL A 72 9.57 5.67 -6.91
N CYS A 73 8.77 5.65 -7.97
CA CYS A 73 7.58 4.79 -8.07
C CYS A 73 7.94 3.32 -7.85
N ASP A 74 8.94 2.81 -8.56
CA ASP A 74 9.38 1.42 -8.46
C ASP A 74 9.91 1.10 -7.05
N TYR A 75 10.65 2.03 -6.45
CA TYR A 75 11.16 1.88 -5.08
C TYR A 75 10.03 1.80 -4.05
N VAL A 76 9.07 2.73 -4.12
CA VAL A 76 7.89 2.75 -3.23
C VAL A 76 7.00 1.52 -3.46
N ALA A 77 6.81 1.09 -4.70
CA ALA A 77 6.04 -0.12 -5.02
C ALA A 77 6.70 -1.42 -4.48
N GLY A 78 8.01 -1.40 -4.27
CA GLY A 78 8.75 -2.49 -3.64
C GLY A 78 8.66 -2.53 -2.12
N MET A 79 8.05 -1.52 -1.48
CA MET A 79 7.92 -1.48 -0.03
C MET A 79 6.85 -2.43 0.49
N THR A 80 7.10 -2.99 1.68
CA THR A 80 6.03 -3.61 2.48
C THR A 80 5.30 -2.54 3.27
N ASP A 81 4.06 -2.80 3.69
CA ASP A 81 3.29 -1.87 4.54
C ASP A 81 4.05 -1.45 5.80
N ARG A 82 4.73 -2.41 6.45
CA ARG A 82 5.57 -2.14 7.63
C ARG A 82 6.69 -1.16 7.31
N TYR A 83 7.39 -1.39 6.20
CA TYR A 83 8.50 -0.53 5.80
C TYR A 83 8.02 0.87 5.40
N LEU A 84 6.89 0.98 4.70
CA LEU A 84 6.27 2.26 4.39
C LEU A 84 5.94 3.06 5.65
N MET A 85 5.36 2.42 6.67
CA MET A 85 5.05 3.06 7.95
C MET A 85 6.31 3.52 8.70
N GLU A 86 7.38 2.72 8.67
CA GLU A 86 8.67 3.09 9.26
C GLU A 86 9.29 4.30 8.55
N GLU A 87 9.31 4.32 7.22
CA GLU A 87 9.82 5.45 6.44
C GLU A 87 8.97 6.70 6.61
N TYR A 88 7.64 6.55 6.62
CA TYR A 88 6.73 7.65 6.92
C TYR A 88 7.05 8.29 8.27
N ALA A 89 7.22 7.47 9.32
CA ALA A 89 7.54 7.96 10.65
C ALA A 89 8.94 8.62 10.72
N ARG A 90 9.92 8.06 10.00
CA ARG A 90 11.26 8.65 9.88
C ARG A 90 11.24 10.03 9.22
N ILE A 91 10.44 10.20 8.17
CA ILE A 91 10.38 11.42 7.36
C ILE A 91 9.56 12.52 8.05
N THR A 92 8.41 12.15 8.64
CA THR A 92 7.46 13.11 9.22
C THR A 92 7.65 13.35 10.71
N GLY A 93 8.34 12.44 11.41
CA GLY A 93 8.39 12.42 12.88
C GLY A 93 7.11 11.91 13.54
N GLU A 94 6.07 11.56 12.76
CA GLU A 94 4.79 11.06 13.25
C GLU A 94 4.81 9.52 13.29
N ARG A 95 4.63 8.91 14.47
CA ARG A 95 4.37 7.47 14.54
C ARG A 95 2.91 7.20 14.27
N ASP A 96 2.66 6.43 13.22
CA ASP A 96 1.30 6.14 12.84
C ASP A 96 0.62 5.10 13.74
N ALA A 97 -0.64 5.34 14.08
CA ALA A 97 -1.43 4.42 14.89
C ALA A 97 -1.77 3.10 14.17
N LEU A 98 -1.54 2.98 12.85
CA LEU A 98 -1.63 1.69 12.14
C LEU A 98 -0.60 0.66 12.64
N GLN A 99 0.47 1.10 13.31
CA GLN A 99 1.43 0.21 13.95
C GLN A 99 0.83 -0.52 15.17
N ALA A 100 -0.21 0.06 15.78
CA ALA A 100 -1.10 -0.62 16.70
C ALA A 100 -2.19 -1.33 15.90
N GLY A 101 -1.86 -2.51 15.37
CA GLY A 101 -2.87 -3.40 14.78
C GLY A 101 -4.04 -3.62 15.77
N PRO A 102 -5.24 -4.01 15.31
CA PRO A 102 -6.32 -4.33 16.22
C PRO A 102 -5.80 -5.35 17.23
N VAL A 103 -5.90 -5.05 18.53
CA VAL A 103 -5.66 -6.04 19.59
C VAL A 103 -6.61 -7.19 19.28
N HIS A 104 -6.05 -8.29 18.78
CA HIS A 104 -6.83 -9.49 18.54
C HIS A 104 -7.36 -9.94 19.91
N PRO A 105 -8.67 -10.13 20.11
CA PRO A 105 -9.27 -10.42 21.42
C PRO A 105 -8.83 -11.77 22.01
N ASN A 106 -7.97 -12.52 21.31
CA ASN A 106 -7.39 -13.79 21.73
C ASN A 106 -5.88 -13.78 21.50
N ARG A 107 -5.15 -12.90 22.18
CA ARG A 107 -3.70 -13.07 22.38
C ARG A 107 -3.52 -13.83 23.70
N PRO A 108 -3.13 -15.11 23.70
CA PRO A 108 -2.84 -15.80 24.95
C PRO A 108 -1.50 -15.29 25.47
N GLY A 109 -1.51 -14.69 26.66
CA GLY A 109 -0.31 -14.21 27.36
C GLY A 109 -0.36 -12.74 27.73
N ASP A 110 -1.24 -12.40 28.68
CA ASP A 110 -0.99 -11.46 29.78
C ASP A 110 -1.34 -12.20 31.08
#